data_AF-K1T8M0-F1
#
_entry.id   AF-K1T8M0-F1
#
_cell.length_a   1.000
_cell.length_b   1.000
_cell.length_c   1.000
_cell.angle_alpha   90.00
_cell.angle_beta   90.00
_cell.angle_gamma   90.00
#
_symmetry.space_group_name_H-M   'P 1'
#
loop_
_entity.id
_entity.type
_entity.pdbx_description
1 polymer ?
#
loop_
_entity_poly.entity_id
_entity_poly.type
_entity_poly.pdbx_seq_one_letter_code
_entity_poly.pdbx_strand_id
1 'polypeptide(L)'
;MVILSRSLDISKNELARYITSFLNSTFRLWLAEVRFEAAKKMMLDYPDYNNDIISAECGFSSRSYLYRIFKEKEGCSPTVWRAKIQ
;
A
#
# COMPACT_ATOMS: atom_id res chain seq x y z
N MET A 1 -10.13 1.11 -8.82
CA MET A 1 -11.55 0.73 -8.70
C MET A 1 -12.04 -0.03 -9.94
N VAL A 2 -11.86 0.46 -11.18
CA VAL A 2 -12.33 -0.23 -12.41
C VAL A 2 -11.79 -1.65 -12.56
N ILE A 3 -10.47 -1.82 -12.49
CA ILE A 3 -9.83 -3.13 -12.73
C ILE A 3 -10.31 -4.14 -11.68
N LEU A 4 -10.26 -3.74 -10.40
CA LEU A 4 -10.69 -4.60 -9.29
C LEU A 4 -12.18 -4.96 -9.35
N SER A 5 -13.05 -4.01 -9.70
CA SER A 5 -14.48 -4.30 -9.79
C SER A 5 -14.77 -5.30 -10.91
N ARG A 6 -14.08 -5.17 -12.06
CA ARG A 6 -14.17 -6.14 -13.17
C ARG A 6 -13.64 -7.52 -12.80
N SER A 7 -12.50 -7.61 -12.10
CA SER A 7 -11.94 -8.91 -11.70
C SER A 7 -12.79 -9.64 -10.67
N LEU A 8 -13.60 -8.90 -9.91
CA LEU A 8 -14.54 -9.43 -8.91
C LEU A 8 -15.96 -9.63 -9.46
N ASP A 9 -16.20 -9.32 -10.73
CA ASP A 9 -17.52 -9.32 -11.37
C ASP A 9 -18.60 -8.55 -10.60
N ILE A 10 -18.22 -7.37 -10.07
CA ILE A 10 -19.13 -6.45 -9.38
C ILE A 10 -19.04 -5.03 -9.95
N SER A 11 -20.06 -4.22 -9.68
CA SER A 11 -20.03 -2.80 -10.03
C SER A 11 -19.07 -2.00 -9.13
N LYS A 12 -18.62 -0.84 -9.62
CA LYS A 12 -17.83 0.12 -8.81
C LYS A 12 -18.58 0.56 -7.55
N ASN A 13 -19.90 0.68 -7.63
CA ASN A 13 -20.73 1.14 -6.53
C ASN A 13 -20.86 0.06 -5.45
N GLU A 14 -20.97 -1.20 -5.84
CA GLU A 14 -20.91 -2.33 -4.89
C GLU A 14 -19.56 -2.40 -4.20
N LEU A 15 -18.47 -2.30 -4.95
CA LEU A 15 -17.13 -2.29 -4.37
C LEU A 15 -16.92 -1.11 -3.40
N ALA A 16 -17.37 0.09 -3.77
CA ALA A 16 -17.28 1.27 -2.91
C ALA A 16 -18.11 1.09 -1.63
N ARG A 17 -19.37 0.65 -1.76
CA ARG A 17 -20.23 0.34 -0.60
C ARG A 17 -19.60 -0.71 0.30
N TYR A 18 -19.02 -1.76 -0.28
CA TYR A 18 -18.36 -2.80 0.50
C TYR A 18 -17.21 -2.23 1.35
N ILE A 19 -16.31 -1.46 0.73
CA ILE A 19 -15.16 -0.85 1.43
C ILE A 19 -15.62 0.14 2.51
N THR A 20 -16.65 0.93 2.24
CA THR A 20 -17.14 1.90 3.23
C THR A 20 -17.93 1.25 4.36
N SER A 21 -18.83 0.32 4.06
CA SER A 21 -19.71 -0.29 5.06
C SER A 21 -19.04 -1.39 5.89
N PHE A 22 -18.12 -2.17 5.31
CA PHE A 22 -17.50 -3.30 6.00
C PHE A 22 -16.06 -3.05 6.42
N LEU A 23 -15.31 -2.22 5.69
CA LEU A 23 -13.92 -1.89 6.03
C LEU A 23 -13.77 -0.51 6.68
N ASN A 24 -14.88 0.22 6.88
CA ASN A 24 -14.93 1.58 7.43
C ASN A 24 -13.88 2.51 6.78
N SER A 25 -13.73 2.44 5.46
CA SER A 25 -12.68 3.12 4.72
C SER A 25 -13.17 3.68 3.38
N THR A 26 -12.29 4.37 2.67
CA THR A 26 -12.49 4.72 1.26
C THR A 26 -11.60 3.84 0.40
N PHE A 27 -11.94 3.65 -0.87
CA PHE A 27 -11.09 2.88 -1.80
C PHE A 27 -9.64 3.38 -1.81
N ARG A 28 -9.44 4.71 -1.71
CA ARG A 28 -8.10 5.32 -1.71
C ARG A 28 -7.30 4.94 -0.46
N LEU A 29 -7.92 5.03 0.71
CA LEU A 29 -7.26 4.68 1.99
C LEU A 29 -7.02 3.18 2.08
N TRP A 30 -8.02 2.36 1.74
CA TRP A 30 -7.88 0.91 1.68
C TRP A 30 -6.74 0.49 0.73
N LEU A 31 -6.69 1.02 -0.49
CA LEU A 31 -5.62 0.70 -1.44
C LEU A 31 -4.25 1.15 -0.93
N ALA A 32 -4.18 2.28 -0.21
CA ALA A 32 -2.93 2.73 0.41
C ALA A 32 -2.41 1.72 1.43
N GLU A 33 -3.29 1.14 2.27
CA GLU A 33 -2.89 0.10 3.23
C GLU A 33 -2.45 -1.19 2.54
N VAL A 34 -3.19 -1.64 1.52
CA VAL A 34 -2.80 -2.83 0.74
C VAL A 34 -1.40 -2.67 0.16
N ARG A 35 -1.10 -1.49 -0.41
CA ARG A 35 0.23 -1.18 -0.95
C ARG A 35 1.30 -1.07 0.14
N PHE A 36 0.94 -0.53 1.30
CA PHE A 36 1.85 -0.40 2.42
C PHE A 36 2.28 -1.76 2.98
N GLU A 37 1.33 -2.67 3.18
CA GLU A 37 1.63 -4.05 3.59
C GLU A 37 2.45 -4.80 2.53
N ALA A 38 2.15 -4.61 1.24
CA ALA A 38 2.95 -5.16 0.15
C ALA A 38 4.40 -4.64 0.17
N ALA A 39 4.61 -3.35 0.47
CA ALA A 39 5.95 -2.77 0.57
C ALA A 39 6.75 -3.37 1.73
N LYS A 40 6.15 -3.50 2.92
CA LYS A 40 6.80 -4.15 4.07
C LYS A 40 7.18 -5.60 3.75
N LYS A 41 6.28 -6.35 3.12
CA LYS A 41 6.55 -7.73 2.67
C LYS A 41 7.69 -7.79 1.65
N MET A 42 7.68 -6.92 0.64
CA MET A 42 8.74 -6.88 -0.37
C MET A 42 10.10 -6.51 0.21
N MET A 43 10.15 -5.63 1.22
CA MET A 43 11.40 -5.31 1.93
C MET A 43 11.99 -6.52 2.66
N LEU A 44 11.15 -7.41 3.17
CA LEU A 44 11.56 -8.65 3.85
C LEU A 44 11.98 -9.74 2.86
N ASP A 45 11.15 -9.94 1.83
CA ASP A 45 11.34 -10.99 0.83
C ASP A 45 12.54 -10.69 -0.10
N TYR A 46 12.85 -9.40 -0.35
CA TYR A 46 13.92 -8.95 -1.24
C TYR A 46 14.80 -7.87 -0.57
N PRO A 47 15.74 -8.26 0.33
CA PRO A 47 16.56 -7.31 1.08
C PRO A 47 17.39 -6.35 0.21
N ASP A 48 17.81 -6.80 -0.97
CA ASP A 48 18.64 -6.04 -1.90
C ASP A 48 17.86 -4.98 -2.69
N TYR A 49 16.52 -5.00 -2.64
CA TYR A 49 15.71 -4.01 -3.34
C TYR A 49 15.74 -2.67 -2.63
N ASN A 50 16.14 -1.63 -3.35
CA ASN A 50 16.09 -0.27 -2.82
C ASN A 50 14.63 0.26 -2.76
N ASN A 51 14.44 1.37 -2.05
CA ASN A 51 13.12 1.97 -1.85
C ASN A 51 12.46 2.46 -3.15
N ASP A 52 13.22 2.71 -4.21
CA ASP A 52 12.69 3.19 -5.49
C ASP A 52 12.01 2.03 -6.25
N ILE A 53 12.67 0.87 -6.28
CA ILE A 53 12.09 -0.37 -6.84
C ILE A 53 10.82 -0.73 -6.08
N ILE A 54 10.88 -0.80 -4.74
CA ILE A 54 9.72 -1.14 -3.91
C ILE A 54 8.58 -0.14 -4.11
N SER A 55 8.87 1.15 -4.21
CA SER A 55 7.87 2.17 -4.48
C SER A 55 7.14 1.88 -5.80
N ALA A 56 7.88 1.59 -6.88
CA ALA A 56 7.30 1.34 -8.20
C ALA A 56 6.48 0.04 -8.22
N GLU A 57 7.06 -1.06 -7.72
CA GLU A 57 6.43 -2.39 -7.75
C GLU A 57 5.18 -2.46 -6.85
N CYS A 58 5.18 -1.78 -5.71
CA CYS A 58 3.99 -1.68 -4.85
C CYS A 58 2.99 -0.61 -5.33
N GLY A 59 3.21 0.02 -6.48
CA GLY A 59 2.27 0.93 -7.12
C GLY A 59 2.11 2.27 -6.40
N PHE A 60 3.11 2.72 -5.65
CA PHE A 60 3.14 4.09 -5.14
C PHE A 60 3.37 5.08 -6.28
N SER A 61 2.65 6.21 -6.24
CA SER A 61 2.80 7.25 -7.27
C SER A 61 4.15 7.97 -7.21
N SER A 62 4.85 7.89 -6.08
CA SER A 62 6.19 8.43 -5.91
C SER A 62 6.86 7.88 -4.65
N ARG A 63 8.19 7.95 -4.64
CA ARG A 63 9.00 7.69 -3.44
C ARG A 63 8.57 8.55 -2.26
N SER A 64 8.26 9.83 -2.49
CA SER A 64 7.81 10.74 -1.41
C SER A 64 6.53 10.24 -0.75
N TYR A 65 5.63 9.59 -1.50
CA TYR A 65 4.44 8.98 -0.92
C TYR A 65 4.79 7.76 -0.06
N LEU A 66 5.69 6.89 -0.52
CA LEU A 66 6.21 5.78 0.30
C LEU A 66 6.79 6.30 1.64
N TYR A 67 7.63 7.33 1.60
CA TYR A 67 8.21 7.90 2.83
C TYR A 67 7.16 8.52 3.75
N ARG A 68 6.15 9.18 3.20
CA ARG A 68 5.05 9.76 3.97
C ARG A 68 4.24 8.68 4.69
N ILE A 69 3.86 7.60 3.99
CA ILE A 69 3.04 6.55 4.61
C ILE A 69 3.78 5.82 5.72
N PHE A 70 5.09 5.58 5.56
CA PHE A 70 5.92 5.00 6.63
C PHE A 70 6.00 5.92 7.86
N LYS A 71 6.15 7.24 7.66
CA LYS A 71 6.13 8.20 8.77
C LYS A 71 4.78 8.21 9.48
N GLU A 72 3.69 8.16 8.73
CA GLU A 72 2.32 8.17 9.27
C GLU A 72 1.98 6.88 10.03
N LYS A 73 2.47 5.72 9.57
CA LYS A 73 2.07 4.40 10.07
C LYS A 73 3.05 3.78 11.08
N GLU A 74 4.35 4.00 10.89
CA GLU A 74 5.42 3.37 11.67
C GLU A 74 6.26 4.42 12.43
N GLY A 75 5.92 5.70 12.30
CA GLY A 75 6.60 6.81 12.97
C GLY A 75 8.03 7.08 12.47
N CYS A 76 8.47 6.42 11.39
CA CYS A 76 9.83 6.55 10.87
C CYS A 76 9.90 6.40 9.34
N SER A 77 11.07 6.62 8.73
CA SER A 77 11.26 6.45 7.28
C SER A 77 11.36 4.96 6.92
N PRO A 78 11.10 4.55 5.66
CA PRO A 78 11.25 3.16 5.24
C PRO A 78 12.66 2.60 5.48
N THR A 79 13.70 3.44 5.32
CA THR A 79 15.09 3.06 5.61
C THR A 79 15.30 2.76 7.10
N VAL A 80 14.77 3.62 7.99
CA VAL A 80 14.88 3.42 9.45
C VAL A 80 14.04 2.21 9.88
N TRP A 81 12.85 2.04 9.32
CA TRP A 81 12.00 0.89 9.61
C TRP A 81 12.72 -0.41 9.23
N ARG A 82 13.30 -0.47 8.02
CA ARG A 82 14.04 -1.65 7.57
C ARG A 82 15.23 -2.00 8.47
N ALA A 83 15.97 -0.99 8.92
CA ALA A 83 17.11 -1.22 9.82
C ALA A 83 16.71 -1.71 11.23
N LYS A 84 15.42 -1.64 11.62
CA LYS A 84 14.93 -2.16 12.92
C LYS A 84 14.51 -3.63 12.86
N ILE A 85 14.20 -4.13 11.67
CA ILE A 85 13.64 -5.47 11.44
C ILE A 85 14.67 -6.45 10.86
N GLN A 86 15.82 -5.93 10.41
CA GLN A 86 16.99 -6.69 9.98
C GLN A 86 18.02 -6.72 11.10
#